data_AF-A0A9P6XPC5-F1
#
_entry.id   AF-A0A9P6XPC5-F1
#
_cell.length_a   1.000
_cell.length_b   1.000
_cell.length_c   1.000
_cell.angle_alpha   90.00
_cell.angle_beta   90.00
_cell.angle_gamma   90.00
#
_symmetry.space_group_name_H-M   'P 1'
#
loop_
_entity.id
_entity.type
_entity.pdbx_description
1 polymer ?
#
loop_
_entity_poly.entity_id
_entity_poly.type
_entity_poly.pdbx_seq_one_letter_code
_entity_poly.pdbx_strand_id
1 'polypeptide(L)'
;MRGASWDGELMQRPYKVVPYALGTADGQRTLGFLFTATGKERTVVSLMHPREMSVTHYMVPAVLDAGCACWVRGPRSIGNDLRLEHEIALFDVAAGMQHLRKLGYERIVVLGNSGGAGLYSL
;
A
#
# COMPACT_ATOMS: atom_id res chain seq x y z
N MET A 1 -8.52 13.59 -10.33
CA MET A 1 -9.82 13.18 -9.74
C MET A 1 -9.99 13.87 -8.39
N ARG A 2 -11.10 14.59 -8.16
CA ARG A 2 -11.49 14.97 -6.80
C ARG A 2 -11.88 13.68 -6.06
N GLY A 3 -11.42 13.48 -4.82
CA GLY A 3 -11.78 12.34 -3.97
C GLY A 3 -10.83 11.13 -3.97
N ALA A 4 -9.71 11.15 -4.70
CA ALA A 4 -8.73 10.05 -4.66
C ALA A 4 -7.68 10.19 -3.53
N SER A 5 -7.61 11.38 -2.94
CA SER A 5 -6.76 11.67 -1.78
C SER A 5 -7.61 11.81 -0.52
N TRP A 6 -7.02 11.54 0.64
CA TRP A 6 -7.68 11.73 1.92
C TRP A 6 -8.12 13.16 2.15
N ASP A 7 -9.15 13.31 2.97
CA ASP A 7 -9.49 14.58 3.58
C ASP A 7 -8.45 14.89 4.69
N GLY A 8 -7.85 16.07 4.63
CA GLY A 8 -6.88 16.53 5.61
C GLY A 8 -7.46 16.71 7.00
N GLU A 9 -8.77 16.95 7.13
CA GLU A 9 -9.44 17.04 8.44
C GLU A 9 -9.43 15.69 9.17
N LEU A 10 -9.54 14.57 8.42
CA LEU A 10 -9.49 13.22 8.99
C LEU A 10 -8.08 12.83 9.46
N MET A 11 -7.05 13.52 8.97
CA MET A 11 -5.64 13.22 9.28
C MET A 11 -5.03 14.21 10.29
N GLN A 12 -5.84 15.00 11.02
CA GLN A 12 -5.34 15.93 12.06
C GLN A 12 -4.83 15.23 13.32
N ARG A 13 -5.29 14.00 13.59
CA ARG A 13 -4.80 13.19 14.71
C ARG A 13 -3.34 12.76 14.47
N PRO A 14 -2.53 12.53 15.52
CA PRO A 14 -1.17 12.02 15.33
C PRO A 14 -1.15 10.65 14.64
N TYR A 15 -0.26 10.50 13.66
CA TYR A 15 0.07 9.24 13.01
C TYR A 15 1.56 9.23 12.66
N LYS A 16 2.11 8.04 12.46
CA LYS A 16 3.47 7.85 11.97
C LYS A 16 3.43 7.32 10.54
N VAL A 17 4.33 7.82 9.69
CA VAL A 17 4.58 7.27 8.36
C VAL A 17 6.03 6.86 8.27
N VAL A 18 6.29 5.64 7.81
CA VAL A 18 7.65 5.16 7.52
C VAL A 18 7.73 4.70 6.06
N PRO A 19 8.60 5.29 5.25
CA PRO A 19 8.88 4.79 3.91
C PRO A 19 9.82 3.57 3.96
N TYR A 20 9.58 2.60 3.10
CA TYR A 20 10.42 1.40 2.95
C TYR A 20 10.73 1.16 1.47
N ALA A 21 12.02 1.21 1.13
CA ALA A 21 12.52 0.74 -0.15
C ALA A 21 12.76 -0.78 -0.08
N LEU A 22 12.18 -1.52 -1.03
CA LEU A 22 12.16 -2.98 -1.02
C LEU A 22 12.72 -3.55 -2.31
N GLY A 23 13.43 -4.67 -2.20
CA GLY A 23 13.85 -5.47 -3.35
C GLY A 23 12.77 -6.48 -3.74
N THR A 24 12.59 -6.69 -5.03
CA THR A 24 11.67 -7.68 -5.59
C THR A 24 12.44 -8.95 -5.98
N ALA A 25 11.75 -10.08 -6.11
CA ALA A 25 12.40 -11.36 -6.40
C ALA A 25 13.12 -11.37 -7.77
N ASP A 26 12.67 -10.53 -8.70
CA ASP A 26 13.25 -10.36 -10.03
C ASP A 26 14.31 -9.24 -10.10
N GLY A 27 14.84 -8.81 -8.96
CA GLY A 27 15.98 -7.88 -8.88
C GLY A 27 15.65 -6.40 -9.06
N GLN A 28 14.36 -6.03 -9.06
CA GLN A 28 13.93 -4.63 -9.13
C GLN A 28 13.74 -4.02 -7.73
N ARG A 29 13.36 -2.74 -7.71
CA ARG A 29 13.10 -1.96 -6.49
C ARG A 29 11.71 -1.36 -6.54
N THR A 30 11.05 -1.34 -5.38
CA THR A 30 9.75 -0.69 -5.18
C THR A 30 9.74 0.06 -3.85
N LEU A 31 8.84 1.03 -3.72
CA LEU A 31 8.66 1.87 -2.53
C LEU A 31 7.25 1.64 -1.97
N GLY A 32 7.15 1.59 -0.64
CA GLY A 32 5.86 1.79 0.01
C GLY A 32 5.98 2.45 1.36
N PHE A 33 4.81 2.81 1.89
CA PHE A 33 4.65 3.66 3.05
C PHE A 33 3.77 2.95 4.06
N LEU A 34 4.27 2.77 5.27
CA LEU A 34 3.52 2.21 6.38
C LEU A 34 3.01 3.34 7.27
N PHE A 35 1.69 3.41 7.39
CA PHE A 35 0.99 4.32 8.29
C PHE A 35 0.56 3.56 9.53
N THR A 36 0.82 4.12 10.71
CA THR A 36 0.34 3.60 12.01
C THR A 36 -0.18 4.74 12.87
N ALA A 37 -1.22 4.47 13.68
CA ALA A 37 -1.74 5.45 14.62
C ALA A 37 -1.03 5.31 15.99
N THR A 38 -0.84 4.07 16.44
CA THR A 38 -0.28 3.71 17.74
C THR A 38 1.04 2.93 17.63
N GLY A 39 1.28 2.29 16.50
CA GLY A 39 2.41 1.37 16.30
C GLY A 39 2.22 0.00 16.96
N LYS A 40 1.02 -0.29 17.49
CA LYS A 40 0.64 -1.55 18.13
C LYS A 40 -0.39 -2.34 17.32
N GLU A 41 -0.72 -1.88 16.11
CA GLU A 41 -1.70 -2.52 15.25
C GLU A 41 -1.21 -3.93 14.86
N ARG A 42 -2.08 -4.93 15.02
CA ARG A 42 -1.78 -6.32 14.66
C ARG A 42 -2.27 -6.71 13.26
N THR A 43 -3.20 -5.92 12.73
CA THR A 43 -3.72 -6.04 11.36
C THR A 43 -3.19 -4.89 10.51
N VAL A 44 -2.80 -5.20 9.28
CA VAL A 44 -2.44 -4.20 8.26
C VAL A 44 -3.31 -4.37 7.03
N VAL A 45 -3.80 -3.26 6.49
CA VAL A 45 -4.52 -3.21 5.20
C VAL A 45 -3.55 -2.76 4.12
N SER A 46 -3.36 -3.59 3.10
CA SER A 46 -2.48 -3.34 1.96
C SER A 46 -3.26 -2.78 0.78
N LEU A 47 -2.80 -1.64 0.28
CA LEU A 47 -3.29 -0.92 -0.88
C LEU A 47 -2.19 -0.85 -1.94
N MET A 48 -2.56 -1.13 -3.18
CA MET A 48 -1.69 -0.90 -4.34
C MET A 48 -2.55 -0.64 -5.57
N HIS A 49 -2.15 0.34 -6.39
CA HIS A 49 -2.66 0.50 -7.74
C HIS A 49 -1.55 0.15 -8.72
N PRO A 50 -1.79 -0.66 -9.77
CA PRO A 50 -0.72 -1.11 -10.67
C PRO A 50 -0.11 0.04 -11.48
N ARG A 51 -0.84 1.14 -11.72
CA ARG A 51 -0.38 2.29 -12.52
C ARG A 51 0.09 3.49 -11.72
N GLU A 52 -0.41 3.64 -10.51
CA GLU A 52 -0.37 4.92 -9.80
C GLU A 52 0.14 4.74 -8.38
N MET A 53 0.79 5.78 -7.87
CA MET A 53 1.12 5.88 -6.46
C MET A 53 0.33 7.01 -5.86
N SER A 54 -0.60 6.68 -4.96
CA SER A 54 -1.31 7.65 -4.13
C SER A 54 -0.94 7.39 -2.68
N VAL A 55 0.17 7.97 -2.22
CA VAL A 55 0.59 7.87 -0.81
C VAL A 55 -0.52 8.40 0.10
N THR A 56 -1.20 9.44 -0.38
CA THR A 56 -2.30 10.09 0.32
C THR A 56 -3.67 9.45 0.05
N HIS A 57 -3.73 8.13 -0.19
CA HIS A 57 -4.95 7.43 -0.57
C HIS A 57 -6.10 7.67 0.41
N TYR A 58 -7.30 7.94 -0.11
CA TYR A 58 -8.46 8.35 0.70
C TYR A 58 -8.94 7.33 1.74
N MET A 59 -8.55 6.06 1.60
CA MET A 59 -8.86 5.00 2.58
C MET A 59 -7.92 5.00 3.80
N VAL A 60 -6.76 5.66 3.75
CA VAL A 60 -5.78 5.64 4.86
C VAL A 60 -6.40 6.08 6.20
N PRO A 61 -7.15 7.20 6.29
CA PRO A 61 -7.77 7.61 7.55
C PRO A 61 -8.73 6.54 8.07
N ALA A 62 -9.63 6.03 7.22
CA ALA A 62 -10.61 5.03 7.63
C ALA A 62 -9.96 3.72 8.14
N VAL A 63 -8.86 3.29 7.51
CA VAL A 63 -8.09 2.12 7.95
C VAL A 63 -7.47 2.36 9.33
N LEU A 64 -6.87 3.54 9.54
CA LEU A 64 -6.29 3.90 10.83
C LEU A 64 -7.36 4.02 11.93
N ASP A 65 -8.54 4.57 11.62
CA ASP A 65 -9.67 4.68 12.55
C ASP A 65 -10.24 3.30 12.94
N ALA A 66 -10.15 2.33 12.04
CA ALA A 66 -10.49 0.94 12.32
C ALA A 66 -9.42 0.19 13.17
N GLY A 67 -8.41 0.89 13.69
CA GLY A 67 -7.35 0.31 14.52
C GLY A 67 -6.38 -0.60 13.75
N CYS A 68 -6.30 -0.43 12.43
CA CYS A 68 -5.40 -1.18 11.56
C CYS A 68 -4.28 -0.27 11.06
N ALA A 69 -3.10 -0.85 10.81
CA ALA A 69 -2.07 -0.16 10.05
C ALA A 69 -2.47 -0.09 8.58
N CYS A 70 -2.00 0.93 7.86
CA CYS A 70 -2.24 1.06 6.42
C CYS A 70 -0.92 0.97 5.66
N TRP A 71 -0.82 0.01 4.75
CA TRP A 71 0.33 -0.17 3.88
C TRP A 71 -0.02 0.30 2.48
N VAL A 72 0.60 1.39 2.02
CA VAL A 72 0.40 1.94 0.68
C VAL A 72 1.63 1.63 -0.17
N ARG A 73 1.46 0.80 -1.20
CA ARG A 73 2.52 0.40 -2.13
C ARG A 73 2.35 1.09 -3.48
N GLY A 74 3.47 1.54 -4.02
CA GLY A 74 3.53 1.93 -5.42
C GLY A 74 4.05 0.81 -6.29
N PRO A 75 3.66 0.80 -7.57
CA PRO A 75 4.31 -0.04 -8.57
C PRO A 75 5.74 0.44 -8.80
N ARG A 76 6.61 -0.45 -9.26
CA ARG A 76 7.98 -0.10 -9.70
C ARG A 76 8.02 0.84 -10.91
N SER A 77 6.93 0.91 -11.67
CA SER A 77 6.82 1.60 -12.96
C SER A 77 5.63 2.58 -12.98
N ILE A 78 5.61 3.53 -12.04
CA ILE A 78 4.51 4.51 -11.91
C ILE A 78 4.30 5.27 -13.23
N GLY A 79 3.07 5.26 -13.76
CA GLY A 79 2.68 5.96 -14.98
C GLY A 79 3.28 5.40 -16.29
N ASN A 80 3.99 4.26 -16.24
CA ASN A 80 4.59 3.65 -17.43
C ASN A 80 3.79 2.43 -17.89
N ASP A 81 2.71 2.72 -18.61
CA ASP A 81 1.76 1.72 -19.12
C ASP A 81 2.38 0.79 -20.18
N LEU A 82 3.44 1.21 -20.89
CA LEU A 82 4.13 0.37 -21.86
C LEU A 82 4.88 -0.81 -21.22
N ARG A 83 5.23 -0.70 -19.94
CA ARG A 83 5.89 -1.75 -19.16
C ARG A 83 4.98 -2.37 -18.10
N LEU A 84 3.69 -2.04 -18.14
CA LEU A 84 2.73 -2.50 -17.15
C LEU A 84 2.14 -3.85 -17.53
N GLU A 85 2.87 -4.90 -17.19
CA GLU A 85 2.36 -6.27 -17.13
C GLU A 85 1.85 -6.52 -15.71
N HIS A 86 0.63 -7.05 -15.56
CA HIS A 86 0.07 -7.28 -14.22
C HIS A 86 0.89 -8.33 -13.45
N GLU A 87 1.42 -9.31 -14.18
CA GLU A 87 2.30 -10.38 -13.70
C GLU A 87 3.59 -9.81 -13.11
N ILE A 88 4.12 -8.71 -13.67
CA ILE A 88 5.31 -8.04 -13.12
C ILE A 88 4.93 -7.31 -11.82
N ALA A 89 3.76 -6.66 -11.77
CA ALA A 89 3.29 -5.97 -10.58
C ALA A 89 3.07 -6.94 -9.39
N LEU A 90 2.82 -8.23 -9.63
CA LEU A 90 2.73 -9.23 -8.57
C LEU A 90 4.04 -9.41 -7.80
N PHE A 91 5.20 -9.22 -8.43
CA PHE A 91 6.48 -9.22 -7.70
C PHE A 91 6.57 -8.05 -6.70
N ASP A 92 6.00 -6.90 -7.04
CA ASP A 92 5.91 -5.77 -6.12
C ASP A 92 4.96 -6.08 -4.96
N VAL A 93 3.78 -6.63 -5.24
CA VAL A 93 2.84 -7.10 -4.20
C VAL A 93 3.55 -8.09 -3.27
N ALA A 94 4.21 -9.11 -3.83
CA ALA A 94 4.89 -10.15 -3.08
C ALA A 94 5.98 -9.58 -2.15
N ALA A 95 6.82 -8.65 -2.65
CA ALA A 95 7.82 -7.98 -1.84
C ALA A 95 7.21 -7.27 -0.62
N GLY A 96 5.97 -6.80 -0.73
CA GLY A 96 5.25 -6.19 0.38
C GLY A 96 4.66 -7.15 1.36
N MET A 97 4.03 -8.20 0.86
CA MET A 97 3.47 -9.22 1.73
C MET A 97 4.59 -9.84 2.59
N GLN A 98 5.76 -10.09 1.99
CA GLN A 98 6.92 -10.58 2.73
C GLN A 98 7.43 -9.57 3.75
N HIS A 99 7.52 -8.29 3.39
CA HIS A 99 7.95 -7.25 4.31
C HIS A 99 7.00 -7.10 5.51
N LEU A 100 5.69 -7.04 5.28
CA LEU A 100 4.68 -6.91 6.34
C LEU A 100 4.68 -8.12 7.29
N ARG A 101 4.87 -9.35 6.76
CA ARG A 101 5.06 -10.54 7.58
C ARG A 101 6.31 -10.46 8.45
N LYS A 102 7.43 -9.96 7.90
CA LYS A 102 8.68 -9.76 8.66
C LYS A 102 8.55 -8.70 9.76
N LEU A 103 7.70 -7.70 9.56
CA LEU A 103 7.36 -6.72 10.59
C LEU A 103 6.46 -7.28 11.70
N GLY A 104 5.95 -8.52 11.56
CA GLY A 104 5.19 -9.21 12.59
C GLY A 104 3.67 -8.96 12.56
N TYR A 105 3.11 -8.42 11.47
CA TYR A 105 1.66 -8.30 11.33
C TYR A 105 1.00 -9.69 11.29
N GLU A 106 0.06 -9.92 12.20
CA GLU A 106 -0.67 -11.19 12.35
C GLU A 106 -1.68 -11.41 11.23
N ARG A 107 -2.28 -10.31 10.76
CA ARG A 107 -3.25 -10.31 9.67
C ARG A 107 -2.89 -9.27 8.62
N ILE A 108 -2.88 -9.70 7.37
CA ILE A 108 -2.74 -8.82 6.21
C ILE A 108 -4.04 -8.89 5.41
N VAL A 109 -4.76 -7.78 5.37
CA VAL A 109 -5.97 -7.62 4.55
C VAL A 109 -5.58 -6.88 3.29
N VAL A 110 -6.07 -7.34 2.15
CA VAL A 110 -5.81 -6.71 0.87
C VAL A 110 -7.06 -5.92 0.47
N LEU A 111 -6.88 -4.65 0.09
CA LEU A 111 -7.96 -3.81 -0.41
C LEU A 111 -7.64 -3.40 -1.84
N GLY A 112 -8.35 -4.02 -2.78
CA GLY A 112 -8.27 -3.71 -4.21
C GLY A 112 -9.35 -2.72 -4.62
N ASN A 113 -8.93 -1.51 -5.01
CA ASN A 113 -9.80 -0.49 -5.59
C ASN A 113 -9.34 -0.15 -7.01
N SER A 114 -10.27 0.12 -7.91
CA SER A 114 -9.96 0.42 -9.32
C SER A 114 -9.06 -0.67 -9.93
N GLY A 115 -7.95 -0.32 -10.57
CA GLY A 115 -6.95 -1.26 -11.09
C GLY A 115 -6.34 -2.16 -10.01
N GLY A 116 -6.36 -1.76 -8.74
CA GLY A 116 -5.95 -2.60 -7.62
C GLY A 116 -6.85 -3.82 -7.41
N ALA A 117 -8.13 -3.74 -7.77
CA ALA A 117 -9.03 -4.90 -7.71
C ALA A 117 -8.56 -6.00 -8.66
N GLY A 118 -8.31 -5.65 -9.93
CA GLY A 118 -7.74 -6.56 -10.92
C GLY A 118 -6.39 -7.12 -10.48
N LEU A 119 -5.50 -6.28 -9.95
CA LEU A 119 -4.18 -6.72 -9.46
C LEU A 119 -4.27 -7.79 -8.36
N TYR A 120 -5.23 -7.66 -7.44
CA TYR A 120 -5.35 -8.53 -6.27
C TYR A 120 -6.26 -9.75 -6.46
N SER A 121 -6.99 -9.82 -7.58
CA SER A 121 -7.89 -10.93 -7.90
C SER A 121 -7.38 -11.86 -9.01
N LEU A 122 -6.13 -11.68 -9.46
CA LEU A 122 -5.45 -12.58 -10.40
C LEU A 122 -5.18 -13.97 -9.80
#